data_AF-A0A292ZKC6-F1
#
_entry.id   AF-A0A292ZKC6-F1
#
_cell.length_a   1.000
_cell.length_b   1.000
_cell.length_c   1.000
_cell.angle_alpha   90.00
_cell.angle_beta   90.00
_cell.angle_gamma   90.00
#
_symmetry.space_group_name_H-M   'P 1'
#
loop_
_entity.id
_entity.type
_entity.pdbx_description
1 polymer ?
#
loop_
_entity_poly.entity_id
_entity_poly.type
_entity_poly.pdbx_seq_one_letter_code
_entity_poly.pdbx_strand_id
1 'polypeptide(L)' 'MHDHLKDAAEAAALTDKELAAIRRRMGDPKNPSGFEQAVLDEMERRHLQPRHW' A
#
# COMPACT_ATOMS: atom_id res chain seq x y z
N MET A 1 -4.52 -15.88 -11.25
CA MET A 1 -3.54 -15.84 -10.17
C MET A 1 -3.08 -14.41 -10.08
N HIS A 2 -3.40 -13.69 -8.99
CA HIS A 2 -2.88 -12.33 -8.79
C HIS A 2 -1.38 -12.45 -8.58
N ASP A 3 -0.60 -11.66 -9.31
CA ASP A 3 0.86 -11.75 -9.26
C ASP A 3 1.37 -10.80 -8.17
N HIS A 4 1.42 -11.31 -6.94
CA HIS A 4 1.83 -10.54 -5.76
C HIS A 4 3.21 -9.87 -5.93
N LEU A 5 4.09 -10.45 -6.74
CA LEU A 5 5.39 -9.86 -7.05
C LEU A 5 5.26 -8.62 -7.93
N LYS A 6 4.30 -8.62 -8.87
CA LYS A 6 4.00 -7.47 -9.71
C LYS A 6 3.40 -6.34 -8.87
N ASP A 7 2.42 -6.64 -8.02
CA ASP A 7 1.78 -5.64 -7.17
C ASP A 7 2.79 -4.98 -6.21
N ALA A 8 3.70 -5.77 -5.63
CA ALA A 8 4.78 -5.26 -4.79
C ALA A 8 5.77 -4.36 -5.57
N ALA A 9 6.13 -4.74 -6.79
CA ALA A 9 7.00 -3.93 -7.65
C ALA A 9 6.33 -2.61 -8.04
N GLU A 10 5.03 -2.65 -8.37
CA GLU A 10 4.25 -1.46 -8.69
C GLU A 10 4.12 -0.54 -7.47
N ALA A 11 3.82 -1.07 -6.28
CA ALA A 11 3.76 -0.29 -5.05
C ALA A 11 5.13 0.33 -4.69
N ALA A 12 6.22 -0.42 -4.83
CA ALA A 12 7.58 0.07 -4.57
C ALA A 12 8.01 1.20 -5.51
N ALA A 13 7.45 1.27 -6.72
CA ALA A 13 7.73 2.35 -7.68
C ALA A 13 7.01 3.68 -7.34
N LEU A 14 6.01 3.65 -6.45
CA LEU A 14 5.25 4.84 -6.08
C LEU A 14 6.02 5.77 -5.14
N THR A 15 5.71 7.06 -5.22
CA THR A 15 6.17 8.06 -4.26
C THR A 15 5.35 7.98 -2.96
N ASP A 16 5.91 8.51 -1.87
CA ASP A 16 5.22 8.55 -0.57
C ASP A 16 3.88 9.29 -0.63
N LYS A 17 3.78 10.33 -1.50
CA LYS A 17 2.55 11.08 -1.73
C LYS A 17 1.48 10.22 -2.42
N GLU A 18 1.87 9.40 -3.38
CA GLU A 18 0.97 8.51 -4.11
C GLU A 18 0.49 7.37 -3.21
N LEU A 19 1.39 6.76 -2.43
CA LEU A 19 1.04 5.75 -1.42
C LEU A 19 0.00 6.31 -0.43
N ALA A 20 0.23 7.52 0.09
CA ALA A 20 -0.72 8.19 0.99
C ALA A 20 -2.04 8.58 0.30
N ALA A 21 -2.03 8.88 -0.99
CA ALA A 21 -3.24 9.17 -1.76
C ALA A 21 -4.08 7.90 -1.98
N ILE A 22 -3.44 6.77 -2.28
CA ILE A 22 -4.10 5.47 -2.45
C ILE A 22 -4.68 5.00 -1.12
N ARG A 23 -3.92 5.06 -0.01
CA ARG A 23 -4.43 4.76 1.34
C ARG A 23 -5.65 5.60 1.72
N ARG A 24 -5.70 6.88 1.33
CA ARG A 24 -6.86 7.76 1.58
C ARG A 24 -8.09 7.39 0.74
N ARG A 25 -7.90 6.70 -0.39
CA ARG A 25 -8.97 6.27 -1.29
C ARG A 25 -9.42 4.82 -1.04
N MET A 26 -8.65 4.04 -0.30
CA MET A 26 -9.04 2.69 0.16
C MET A 26 -10.39 2.76 0.89
N GLY A 27 -11.38 2.07 0.34
CA GLY A 27 -12.73 2.06 0.88
C GLY A 27 -12.82 1.30 2.22
N ASP A 28 -12.14 0.15 2.31
CA ASP A 28 -12.04 -0.63 3.55
C ASP A 28 -10.59 -1.07 3.79
N PRO A 29 -9.83 -0.36 4.64
CA PRO A 29 -8.46 -0.74 4.99
C PRO A 29 -8.34 -2.10 5.70
N LYS A 30 -9.44 -2.69 6.19
CA LYS A 30 -9.44 -4.01 6.84
C LYS A 30 -9.59 -5.15 5.83
N ASN A 31 -9.97 -4.85 4.60
CA ASN A 31 -10.09 -5.83 3.52
C ASN A 31 -9.57 -5.26 2.20
N PRO A 32 -8.25 -4.99 2.09
CA PRO A 32 -7.65 -4.45 0.90
C PRO A 32 -7.60 -5.49 -0.23
N SER A 33 -7.66 -5.01 -1.48
CA SER A 33 -7.27 -5.79 -2.65
C SER A 33 -5.76 -6.12 -2.63
N GLY A 34 -5.30 -7.00 -3.53
CA GLY A 34 -3.89 -7.40 -3.60
C GLY A 34 -2.92 -6.23 -3.77
N PHE A 35 -3.25 -5.28 -4.66
CA PHE A 35 -2.48 -4.07 -4.85
C PHE A 35 -2.55 -3.10 -3.65
N GLU A 36 -3.73 -2.95 -3.05
CA GLU A 36 -3.88 -2.11 -1.85
C GLU A 36 -3.09 -2.66 -0.67
N GLN A 37 -3.00 -3.98 -0.52
CA GLN A 37 -2.15 -4.63 0.47
C GLN A 37 -0.67 -4.32 0.21
N ALA A 38 -0.21 -4.44 -1.05
CA ALA A 38 1.15 -4.07 -1.43
C ALA A 38 1.48 -2.59 -1.14
N VAL A 39 0.50 -1.69 -1.31
CA VAL A 39 0.64 -0.28 -0.91
C VAL A 39 0.77 -0.13 0.61
N LEU A 40 -0.02 -0.85 1.41
CA LEU A 40 0.08 -0.81 2.86
C LEU A 40 1.43 -1.35 3.36
N ASP A 41 1.89 -2.45 2.78
CA ASP A 41 3.16 -3.09 3.09
C ASP A 41 4.33 -2.16 2.74
N GLU A 42 4.27 -1.49 1.59
CA GLU A 42 5.30 -0.53 1.19
C GLU A 42 5.30 0.72 2.09
N MET A 43 4.13 1.19 2.50
CA MET A 43 4.03 2.28 3.49
C MET A 43 4.61 1.88 4.85
N GLU A 44 4.41 0.63 5.28
CA GLU A 44 4.99 0.10 6.51
C GLU A 44 6.52 -0.01 6.39
N ARG A 45 7.02 -0.57 5.28
CA ARG A 45 8.46 -0.69 4.98
C ARG A 45 9.16 0.66 4.98
N ARG A 46 8.50 1.72 4.49
CA ARG A 46 9.03 3.09 4.48
C ARG A 46 8.76 3.88 5.77
N HIS A 47 8.11 3.27 6.75
CA HIS A 47 7.71 3.93 8.00
C HIS A 47 6.83 5.18 7.79
N LEU A 48 5.98 5.17 6.76
CA LEU A 48 5.06 6.27 6.41
C LEU A 48 3.73 6.20 7.17
N GLN A 49 3.44 5.07 7.82
CA GLN A 49 2.27 4.95 8.68
C GLN A 49 2.56 5.60 10.04
N PRO A 50 1.63 6.39 10.61
CA PRO A 50 1.78 6.81 12.00
C PRO A 50 1.87 5.54 12.87
N ARG A 51 2.89 5.46 13.72
CA ARG A 51 3.09 4.35 14.66
C ARG A 51 1.80 4.18 15.47
N HIS A 52 1.06 3.12 15.15
CA HIS A 52 0.00 2.45 15.92
C HIS A 52 -0.75 3.30 16.95
N TRP A 53 -2.05 3.53 16.72
CA TRP A 53 -3.05 3.70 17.78
C TRP A 53 -3.89 2.42 17.85
#